data_AF-A0A1D3DSJ5-F1
#
_entry.id   AF-A0A1D3DSJ5-F1
#
_cell.length_a   1.000
_cell.length_b   1.000
_cell.length_c   1.000
_cell.angle_alpha   90.00
_cell.angle_beta   90.00
_cell.angle_gamma   90.00
#
_symmetry.space_group_name_H-M   'P 1'
#
loop_
_entity.id
_entity.type
_entity.pdbx_description
1 polymer ?
#
loop_
_entity_poly.entity_id
_entity_poly.type
_entity_poly.pdbx_seq_one_letter_code
_entity_poly.pdbx_strand_id
1 'polypeptide(L)' 'MGAARHFFRRSEVSDAQVAADIKADVESSRKAERTFKAAGQHRLAEDMRKATDEYLDEYNDLKSGRWSPKHAR' A
#
# COMPACT_ATOMS: atom_id res chain seq x y z
N MET A 1 -3.37 -7.04 -6.85
CA MET A 1 -4.54 -6.70 -6.01
C MET A 1 -4.17 -5.66 -4.95
N GLY A 2 -3.32 -4.68 -5.28
CA GLY A 2 -3.00 -3.62 -4.34
C GLY A 2 -4.20 -2.70 -4.16
N ALA A 3 -4.51 -2.33 -2.93
CA ALA A 3 -5.71 -1.57 -2.54
C ALA A 3 -7.06 -2.32 -2.51
N ALA A 4 -7.14 -3.64 -2.80
CA ALA A 4 -8.42 -4.37 -2.68
C ALA A 4 -9.00 -4.32 -1.25
N ARG A 5 -8.12 -4.33 -0.24
CA ARG A 5 -8.44 -4.13 1.20
C ARG A 5 -9.29 -2.89 1.50
N HIS A 6 -9.25 -1.85 0.67
CA HIS A 6 -10.04 -0.65 0.90
C HIS A 6 -11.50 -0.76 0.44
N PHE A 7 -11.87 -1.80 -0.30
CA PHE A 7 -13.23 -2.01 -0.79
C PHE A 7 -14.04 -2.97 0.08
N PHE A 8 -13.36 -3.81 0.87
CA PHE A 8 -14.00 -4.70 1.83
C PHE A 8 -14.27 -3.99 3.15
N ARG A 9 -15.39 -4.32 3.81
CA ARG A 9 -15.69 -3.82 5.14
C ARG A 9 -14.64 -4.32 6.12
N ARG A 10 -14.38 -3.55 7.18
CA ARG A 10 -13.41 -3.92 8.22
C ARG A 10 -13.70 -5.30 8.84
N SER A 11 -14.97 -5.68 8.94
CA SER A 11 -15.41 -6.99 9.45
C SER A 11 -15.08 -8.16 8.52
N GLU A 12 -14.76 -7.91 7.25
CA GLU A 12 -14.53 -8.93 6.21
C GLU A 12 -13.04 -9.24 6.02
N VAL A 13 -12.15 -8.42 6.59
CA VAL A 13 -10.69 -8.56 6.45
C VAL A 13 -10.00 -8.60 7.81
N SER A 14 -9.16 -9.63 8.00
CA SER A 14 -8.33 -9.74 9.21
C SER A 14 -7.10 -8.84 9.12
N ASP A 15 -6.59 -8.39 10.27
CA ASP A 15 -5.38 -7.57 10.35
C ASP A 15 -4.18 -8.26 9.72
N ALA A 16 -4.11 -9.59 9.82
CA ALA A 16 -3.06 -10.38 9.18
C ALA A 16 -3.13 -10.29 7.65
N GLN A 17 -4.33 -10.35 7.08
CA GLN A 17 -4.55 -10.19 5.63
C GLN A 17 -4.24 -8.75 5.18
N VAL A 18 -4.76 -7.75 5.89
CA VAL A 18 -4.48 -6.34 5.59
C VAL A 18 -2.98 -6.06 5.66
N ALA A 19 -2.28 -6.58 6.68
CA ALA A 19 -0.83 -6.46 6.81
C ALA A 19 -0.07 -7.14 5.67
N ALA A 20 -0.51 -8.33 5.23
CA ALA A 20 0.11 -9.05 4.12
C ALA A 20 -0.07 -8.29 2.79
N ASP A 21 -1.27 -7.76 2.54
CA ASP A 21 -1.56 -6.96 1.34
C ASP A 21 -0.73 -5.67 1.30
N ILE A 22 -0.66 -4.94 2.42
CA ILE A 22 0.15 -3.72 2.50
C ILE A 22 1.63 -4.02 2.22
N LYS A 23 2.18 -5.11 2.78
CA LYS A 23 3.57 -5.52 2.53
C LYS A 23 3.82 -5.86 1.06
N ALA A 24 2.91 -6.60 0.44
CA ALA A 24 3.02 -6.93 -0.98
C ALA A 24 3.02 -5.66 -1.86
N ASP A 25 2.22 -4.66 -1.50
CA ASP A 25 2.15 -3.39 -2.22
C ASP A 25 3.41 -2.53 -2.04
N VAL A 26 3.99 -2.51 -0.83
CA VAL A 26 5.29 -1.87 -0.57
C VAL A 26 6.38 -2.51 -1.43
N GLU A 27 6.46 -3.83 -1.46
CA GLU A 27 7.47 -4.54 -2.26
C GLU A 27 7.30 -4.27 -3.76
N SER A 28 6.06 -4.33 -4.25
CA SER A 28 5.72 -4.04 -5.64
C SER A 28 6.08 -2.61 -6.02
N SER A 29 5.72 -1.63 -5.18
CA SER A 29 5.99 -0.20 -5.41
C SER A 29 7.48 0.10 -5.38
N ARG A 30 8.24 -0.50 -4.47
CA ARG A 30 9.71 -0.40 -4.44
C ARG A 30 10.37 -1.01 -5.68
N LYS A 31 9.83 -2.13 -6.18
CA LYS A 31 10.31 -2.74 -7.42
C LYS A 31 10.04 -1.81 -8.61
N ALA A 32 8.81 -1.29 -8.72
CA ALA A 32 8.42 -0.35 -9.76
C ALA A 32 9.24 0.95 -9.70
N GLU A 33 9.47 1.51 -8.52
CA GLU A 33 10.33 2.67 -8.29
C GLU A 33 11.73 2.44 -8.91
N ARG A 34 12.37 1.30 -8.61
CA ARG A 34 13.70 0.98 -9.15
C ARG A 34 13.66 0.83 -10.67
N THR A 35 12.65 0.17 -11.21
CA THR A 35 12.47 0.00 -12.67
C THR A 35 12.30 1.35 -13.36
N PHE A 36 11.45 2.24 -12.84
CA PHE A 36 11.24 3.56 -13.42
C PHE A 36 12.48 4.45 -13.29
N LYS A 37 13.23 4.37 -12.18
CA LYS A 37 14.53 5.04 -12.05
C LYS A 37 15.52 4.57 -13.11
N ALA A 38 15.65 3.26 -13.30
CA ALA A 38 16.55 2.69 -14.30
C ALA A 38 16.15 3.05 -15.74
N ALA A 39 14.85 3.22 -16.00
CA ALA A 39 14.32 3.67 -17.28
C ALA A 39 14.38 5.19 -17.50
N GLY A 40 14.95 5.97 -16.56
CA GLY A 40 15.00 7.44 -16.62
C GLY A 40 13.64 8.14 -16.36
N GLN A 41 12.61 7.38 -15.97
CA GLN A 41 11.27 7.88 -15.66
C GLN A 41 11.18 8.37 -14.21
N HIS A 42 11.93 9.43 -13.90
CA HIS A 42 12.08 9.93 -12.51
C HIS A 42 10.77 10.35 -11.85
N ARG A 43 9.85 10.94 -12.61
CA ARG A 43 8.52 11.32 -12.10
C ARG A 43 7.72 10.11 -11.64
N LEU A 44 7.65 9.06 -12.47
CA LEU A 44 6.96 7.82 -12.12
C LEU A 44 7.63 7.13 -10.93
N ALA A 45 8.96 7.19 -10.84
CA ALA A 45 9.66 6.69 -9.66
C ALA A 45 9.29 7.47 -8.38
N GLU A 46 9.15 8.80 -8.46
CA GLU A 46 8.72 9.62 -7.33
C GLU A 46 7.28 9.29 -6.92
N ASP A 47 6.38 9.09 -7.89
CA ASP A 47 5.00 8.70 -7.63
C ASP A 47 4.94 7.32 -6.94
N MET A 48 5.77 6.36 -7.35
CA MET A 48 5.89 5.06 -6.66
C MET A 48 6.50 5.19 -5.26
N ARG A 49 7.42 6.15 -5.05
CA ARG A 49 7.96 6.44 -3.71
C ARG A 49 6.85 6.95 -2.80
N LYS A 50 6.05 7.93 -3.26
CA LYS A 50 4.91 8.47 -2.49
C LYS A 50 3.88 7.39 -2.16
N ALA A 51 3.53 6.54 -3.12
CA ALA A 51 2.65 5.40 -2.87
C ALA A 51 3.22 4.45 -1.81
N THR A 52 4.53 4.20 -1.83
CA THR A 52 5.19 3.38 -0.81
C THR A 52 5.08 4.00 0.58
N ASP A 53 5.30 5.32 0.68
CA ASP A 53 5.21 6.04 1.94
C ASP A 53 3.77 5.97 2.50
N GLU A 54 2.75 6.13 1.64
CA GLU A 54 1.34 5.95 2.03
C GLU A 54 1.03 4.54 2.55
N TYR A 55 1.59 3.50 1.93
CA TYR A 55 1.41 2.13 2.41
C TYR A 55 2.10 1.87 3.74
N LEU A 56 3.24 2.51 4.00
CA LEU A 56 3.92 2.42 5.30
C LEU A 56 3.12 3.12 6.40
N ASP A 57 2.55 4.28 6.12
CA ASP A 57 1.64 4.98 7.03
C ASP A 57 0.40 4.11 7.32
N GLU A 58 -0.17 3.50 6.29
CA GLU A 58 -1.30 2.58 6.42
C GLU A 58 -0.96 1.36 7.29
N TYR A 59 0.25 0.81 7.15
CA TYR A 59 0.73 -0.27 8.01
C TYR A 59 0.86 0.16 9.48
N ASN A 60 1.33 1.38 9.72
CA ASN A 60 1.43 1.96 11.06
C ASN A 60 0.04 2.20 11.67
N ASP A 61 -0.92 2.65 10.87
CA ASP A 61 -2.31 2.80 11.30
C ASP A 61 -2.96 1.45 11.63
N LEU A 62 -2.61 0.39 10.89
CA LEU A 62 -3.07 -0.95 11.21
C LEU A 62 -2.48 -1.43 12.55
N LYS A 63 -1.19 -1.20 12.76
CA LYS A 63 -0.51 -1.56 14.02
C LYS A 63 -1.01 -0.77 15.23
N SER A 64 -1.46 0.46 15.03
CA SER A 64 -2.06 1.30 16.09
C SER A 64 -3.57 1.08 16.27
N GLY A 65 -4.18 0.16 15.51
CA GLY A 65 -5.61 -0.13 15.57
C GLY A 65 -6.51 0.97 14.99
N ARG A 66 -5.93 1.95 14.29
CA ARG A 66 -6.65 3.09 13.68
C ARG A 66 -7.01 2.86 12.22
N TRP A 67 -6.55 1.75 11.64
CA TRP A 67 -6.80 1.46 10.24
C TRP A 67 -8.27 1.29 9.92
N SER A 68 -8.70 1.92 8.83
CA SER A 68 -10.03 1.78 8.27
C SER A 68 -9.98 1.72 6.73
N PRO A 69 -10.89 0.96 6.10
CA PRO A 69 -10.97 0.92 4.65
C PRO A 69 -11.47 2.25 4.09
N LYS A 70 -10.75 2.83 3.12
CA LYS A 70 -11.04 4.16 2.55
C LYS A 70 -12.26 4.21 1.62
N HIS A 71 -12.64 3.07 1.03
CA HIS A 71 -13.67 2.99 -0.01
C HIS A 71 -14.80 2.01 0.31
N ALA A 72 -14.73 1.31 1.45
CA ALA A 72 -15.79 0.41 1.88
C ALA A 72 -16.98 1.25 2.35
N ARG A 73 -18.14 0.97 1.74
CA ARG A 73 -19.42 1.58 2.08
C ARG A 73 -20.29 0.60 2.88
#